data_AF-A0AAV9VNC4-F1
#
_entry.id   AF-A0AAV9VNC4-F1
#
_cell.length_a   1.000
_cell.length_b   1.000
_cell.length_c   1.000
_cell.angle_alpha   90.00
_cell.angle_beta   90.00
_cell.angle_gamma   90.00
#
_symmetry.space_group_name_H-M   'P 1'
#
loop_
_entity.id
_entity.type
_entity.pdbx_description
1 polymer ?
#
loop_
_entity_poly.entity_id
_entity_poly.type
_entity_poly.pdbx_seq_one_letter_code
_entity_poly.pdbx_strand_id
1 'polypeptide(L)'
;MPKPYSKPAAPALAKKRKRGSEKDNQIEEITFDRSARQEYLTGFHKRKVARIKAAQEEAEKRGREERIEERKRIREARKEELRRHVEAVNQSLGLGLSDQSDKDEEEGSGSDGDGNDAAEAVAGINEESEFVDEEKFTTVTVTTMDDEDEEEEEEEEGPDGEEKKDSTDMAKAKDKPKKEKEKKPKQKKKKFRYLSKAERKEDRMRDKVRRNRKKGERTAK
;
A
#
# COMPACT_ATOMS: atom_id res chain seq x y z
N MET A 1 3.23 41.29 13.26
CA MET A 1 3.50 40.11 14.11
C MET A 1 3.01 38.86 13.38
N PRO A 2 3.86 37.85 13.12
CA PRO A 2 3.42 36.60 12.49
C PRO A 2 2.58 35.77 13.47
N LYS A 3 1.44 35.26 13.00
CA LYS A 3 0.52 34.42 13.80
C LYS A 3 1.23 33.11 14.19
N PRO A 4 1.10 32.62 15.44
CA PRO A 4 1.74 31.38 15.86
C PRO A 4 1.13 30.19 15.11
N TYR A 5 1.98 29.31 14.58
CA TYR A 5 1.59 28.07 13.91
C TYR A 5 0.76 27.19 14.87
N SER A 6 -0.53 27.00 14.56
CA SER A 6 -1.39 26.02 15.19
C SER A 6 -1.09 24.64 14.60
N LYS A 7 -0.64 23.68 15.43
CA LYS A 7 -0.44 22.29 15.01
C LYS A 7 -1.79 21.68 14.63
N PRO A 8 -1.93 21.01 13.48
CA PRO A 8 -3.17 20.32 13.14
C PRO A 8 -3.42 19.21 14.17
N ALA A 9 -4.65 19.16 14.70
CA ALA A 9 -5.06 18.15 15.64
C ALA A 9 -4.82 16.74 15.06
N ALA A 10 -4.21 15.85 15.85
CA ALA A 10 -4.04 14.46 15.45
C ALA A 10 -5.41 13.84 15.11
N PRO A 11 -5.51 13.02 14.05
CA PRO A 11 -6.77 12.39 13.69
C PRO A 11 -7.28 11.60 14.89
N ALA A 12 -8.54 11.85 15.27
CA ALA A 12 -9.17 11.19 16.40
C ALA A 12 -9.03 9.68 16.26
N LEU A 13 -8.53 9.01 17.31
CA LEU A 13 -8.45 7.56 17.36
C LEU A 13 -9.83 6.97 17.06
N ALA A 14 -9.96 6.29 15.92
CA ALA A 14 -11.21 5.71 15.48
C ALA A 14 -11.84 4.89 16.61
N LYS A 15 -13.11 5.18 16.93
CA LYS A 15 -13.91 4.41 17.88
C LYS A 15 -13.75 2.93 17.54
N LYS A 16 -13.43 2.11 18.55
CA LYS A 16 -13.33 0.65 18.42
C LYS A 16 -14.53 0.18 17.59
N ARG A 17 -14.28 -0.43 16.44
CA ARG A 17 -15.33 -1.01 15.59
C ARG A 17 -16.22 -1.83 16.51
N LYS A 18 -17.50 -1.45 16.63
CA LYS A 18 -18.51 -2.26 17.30
C LYS A 18 -18.46 -3.59 16.56
N ARG A 19 -17.83 -4.62 17.15
CA ARG A 19 -17.96 -5.97 16.63
C ARG A 19 -19.47 -6.16 16.46
N GLY A 20 -19.94 -6.54 15.27
CA GLY A 20 -21.33 -6.91 15.07
C GLY A 20 -21.77 -7.78 16.26
N SER A 21 -23.03 -7.65 16.67
CA SER A 21 -23.46 -8.25 17.93
C SER A 21 -22.98 -9.70 17.93
N GLU A 22 -22.35 -10.16 19.03
CA GLU A 22 -21.63 -11.45 19.01
C GLU A 22 -22.53 -12.61 18.54
N LYS A 23 -23.84 -12.41 18.62
CA LYS A 23 -24.91 -13.26 18.10
C LYS A 23 -24.95 -13.35 16.56
N ASP A 24 -24.66 -12.28 15.81
CA ASP A 24 -24.75 -12.26 14.35
C ASP A 24 -23.65 -13.10 13.66
N ASN A 25 -22.52 -13.32 14.36
CA ASN A 25 -21.42 -14.15 13.85
C ASN A 25 -21.29 -15.47 14.61
N GLN A 26 -22.24 -15.78 15.51
CA GLN A 26 -22.24 -17.04 16.23
C GLN A 26 -22.91 -18.10 15.35
N ILE A 27 -22.09 -18.91 14.70
CA ILE A 27 -22.56 -20.06 13.92
C ILE A 27 -23.24 -21.03 14.89
N GLU A 28 -24.51 -21.35 14.65
CA GLU A 28 -25.34 -22.19 15.53
C GLU A 28 -24.84 -23.65 15.60
N GLU A 29 -24.26 -24.16 14.50
CA GLU A 29 -23.73 -25.52 14.41
C GLU A 29 -22.38 -25.55 13.68
N ILE A 30 -21.38 -26.21 14.25
CA ILE A 30 -20.08 -26.42 13.63
C ILE A 30 -19.94 -27.90 13.28
N THR A 31 -20.05 -28.23 11.99
CA THR A 31 -19.81 -29.59 11.50
C THR A 31 -18.31 -29.84 11.36
N PHE A 32 -17.79 -30.88 12.02
CA PHE A 32 -16.38 -31.24 11.97
C PHE A 32 -16.11 -32.34 10.95
N ASP A 33 -15.53 -31.96 9.81
CA ASP A 33 -15.05 -32.90 8.80
C ASP A 33 -13.55 -33.21 9.00
N ARG A 34 -13.26 -34.51 9.19
CA ARG A 34 -11.89 -35.00 9.38
C ARG A 34 -11.05 -34.87 8.11
N SER A 35 -11.66 -35.00 6.93
CA SER A 35 -10.97 -34.90 5.64
C SER A 35 -10.51 -33.46 5.38
N ALA A 36 -11.43 -32.49 5.51
CA ALA A 36 -11.11 -31.06 5.45
C ALA A 36 -10.06 -30.65 6.49
N ARG A 37 -10.08 -31.23 7.70
CA ARG A 37 -9.02 -31.00 8.70
C ARG A 37 -7.67 -31.52 8.22
N GLN A 38 -7.61 -32.72 7.65
CA GLN A 38 -6.35 -33.28 7.14
C GLN A 38 -5.79 -32.41 6.01
N GLU A 39 -6.61 -31.97 5.07
CA GLU A 39 -6.23 -31.02 4.03
C GLU A 39 -5.79 -29.67 4.59
N TYR A 40 -6.44 -29.19 5.65
CA TYR A 40 -6.02 -27.98 6.34
C TYR A 40 -4.68 -28.19 7.06
N LEU A 41 -4.39 -29.37 7.61
CA LEU A 41 -3.10 -29.58 8.27
C LEU A 41 -1.95 -29.82 7.28
N THR A 42 -2.19 -30.37 6.10
CA THR A 42 -1.10 -30.67 5.13
C THR A 42 -0.99 -29.62 4.03
N GLY A 43 -2.08 -28.96 3.66
CA GLY A 43 -2.18 -28.04 2.52
C GLY A 43 -1.72 -26.60 2.79
N PHE A 44 -0.74 -26.37 3.67
CA PHE A 44 -0.29 -25.01 4.01
C PHE A 44 0.12 -24.18 2.80
N HIS A 45 0.87 -24.78 1.86
CA HIS A 45 1.28 -24.11 0.63
C HIS A 45 0.06 -23.73 -0.23
N LYS A 46 -0.89 -24.65 -0.40
CA LYS A 46 -2.15 -24.38 -1.13
C LYS A 46 -2.91 -23.19 -0.53
N ARG A 47 -3.03 -23.12 0.80
CA ARG A 47 -3.69 -22.00 1.49
C ARG A 47 -2.91 -20.69 1.38
N LYS A 48 -1.58 -20.74 1.44
CA LYS A 48 -0.74 -19.56 1.26
C LYS A 48 -0.94 -18.99 -0.15
N VAL A 49 -0.89 -19.83 -1.17
CA VAL A 49 -1.15 -19.44 -2.56
C VAL A 49 -2.58 -18.92 -2.72
N ALA A 50 -3.59 -19.61 -2.16
CA ALA A 50 -4.97 -19.15 -2.22
C ALA A 50 -5.17 -17.78 -1.57
N ARG A 51 -4.50 -17.49 -0.44
CA ARG A 51 -4.55 -16.17 0.19
C ARG A 51 -3.90 -15.09 -0.68
N ILE A 52 -2.76 -15.41 -1.31
CA ILE A 52 -2.08 -14.48 -2.22
C ILE A 52 -2.98 -14.17 -3.41
N LYS A 53 -3.58 -15.20 -4.02
CA LYS A 53 -4.52 -15.06 -5.13
C LYS A 53 -5.75 -14.25 -4.73
N ALA A 54 -6.38 -14.55 -3.60
CA ALA A 54 -7.52 -13.79 -3.10
C ALA A 54 -7.19 -12.31 -2.88
N ALA A 55 -5.99 -12.00 -2.37
CA ALA A 55 -5.54 -10.61 -2.22
C ALA A 55 -5.29 -9.91 -3.56
N GLN A 56 -4.76 -10.65 -4.55
CA GLN A 56 -4.60 -10.15 -5.93
C GLN A 56 -5.97 -9.88 -6.58
N GLU A 57 -6.89 -10.84 -6.49
CA GLU A 57 -8.25 -10.71 -7.02
C GLU A 57 -9.03 -9.56 -6.37
N GLU A 58 -8.92 -9.35 -5.05
CA GLU A 58 -9.54 -8.21 -4.37
C GLU A 58 -8.96 -6.88 -4.85
N ALA A 59 -7.63 -6.80 -5.04
CA ALA A 59 -6.98 -5.62 -5.57
C ALA A 59 -7.40 -5.33 -7.02
N GLU A 60 -7.52 -6.37 -7.86
CA GLU A 60 -8.01 -6.24 -9.24
C GLU A 60 -9.47 -5.81 -9.29
N LYS A 61 -10.34 -6.40 -8.45
CA LYS A 61 -11.75 -5.99 -8.34
C LYS A 61 -11.89 -4.54 -7.94
N ARG A 62 -11.18 -4.11 -6.89
CA ARG A 62 -11.17 -2.71 -6.46
C ARG A 62 -10.64 -1.79 -7.57
N GLY A 63 -9.57 -2.18 -8.26
CA GLY A 63 -9.03 -1.39 -9.37
C GLY A 63 -9.98 -1.27 -10.56
N ARG A 64 -10.77 -2.30 -10.86
CA ARG A 64 -11.83 -2.24 -11.89
C ARG A 64 -12.96 -1.31 -11.46
N GLU A 65 -13.43 -1.44 -10.22
CA GLU A 65 -14.47 -0.58 -9.64
C GLU A 65 -14.04 0.89 -9.67
N GLU A 66 -12.81 1.19 -9.22
CA GLU A 66 -12.25 2.55 -9.24
C GLU A 66 -12.18 3.12 -10.67
N ARG A 67 -11.74 2.35 -11.67
CA ARG A 67 -11.74 2.79 -13.08
C ARG A 67 -13.14 3.07 -13.60
N ILE A 68 -14.13 2.25 -13.24
CA ILE A 68 -15.53 2.45 -13.65
C ILE A 68 -16.07 3.72 -13.02
N GLU A 69 -15.81 3.93 -11.73
CA GLU A 69 -16.19 5.16 -11.02
C GLU A 69 -15.52 6.40 -11.61
N GLU A 70 -14.23 6.35 -11.92
CA GLU A 70 -13.50 7.45 -12.55
C GLU A 70 -14.09 7.80 -13.91
N ARG A 71 -14.36 6.80 -14.76
CA ARG A 71 -15.04 7.00 -16.05
C ARG A 71 -16.41 7.62 -15.86
N LYS A 72 -17.19 7.15 -14.89
CA LYS A 72 -18.51 7.70 -14.57
C LYS A 72 -18.41 9.17 -14.15
N ARG A 73 -17.48 9.49 -13.25
CA ARG A 73 -17.22 10.88 -12.79
C ARG A 73 -16.81 11.79 -13.94
N ILE A 74 -15.96 11.33 -14.87
CA ILE A 74 -15.58 12.12 -16.06
C ILE A 74 -16.80 12.39 -16.96
N ARG A 75 -17.64 11.37 -17.21
CA ARG A 75 -18.86 11.54 -18.01
C ARG A 75 -19.84 12.52 -17.35
N GLU A 76 -20.05 12.39 -16.04
CA GLU A 76 -20.91 13.28 -15.27
C GLU A 76 -20.38 14.72 -15.29
N ALA A 77 -19.08 14.92 -15.07
CA ALA A 77 -18.44 16.24 -15.14
C ALA A 77 -18.62 16.90 -16.51
N ARG A 78 -18.42 16.14 -17.61
CA ARG A 78 -18.66 16.63 -18.98
C ARG A 78 -20.12 16.98 -19.22
N LYS A 79 -21.06 16.17 -18.70
CA LYS A 79 -22.51 16.43 -18.82
C LYS A 79 -22.90 17.70 -18.05
N GLU A 80 -22.36 17.90 -16.86
CA GLU A 80 -22.58 19.11 -16.07
C GLU A 80 -21.98 20.36 -16.73
N GLU A 81 -20.78 20.26 -17.28
CA GLU A 81 -20.13 21.35 -18.03
C GLU A 81 -20.97 21.74 -19.25
N LEU A 82 -21.43 20.75 -20.02
CA LEU A 82 -22.31 20.98 -21.17
C LEU A 82 -23.63 21.63 -20.76
N ARG A 83 -24.26 21.15 -19.68
CA ARG A 83 -25.49 21.76 -19.12
C ARG A 83 -25.26 23.21 -18.74
N ARG A 84 -24.20 23.51 -18.00
CA ARG A 84 -23.84 24.90 -17.62
C ARG A 84 -23.57 25.77 -18.83
N HIS A 85 -22.90 25.24 -19.86
CA HIS A 85 -22.63 25.98 -21.09
C HIS A 85 -23.91 26.30 -21.85
N VAL A 86 -24.81 25.32 -22.02
CA VAL A 86 -26.13 25.53 -22.64
C VAL A 86 -26.96 26.54 -21.85
N GLU A 87 -27.00 26.44 -20.52
CA GLU A 87 -27.66 27.41 -19.66
C GLU A 87 -27.07 28.83 -19.84
N ALA A 88 -25.75 28.97 -19.89
CA ALA A 88 -25.09 30.25 -20.11
C ALA A 88 -25.38 30.85 -21.49
N VAL A 89 -25.42 30.02 -22.54
CA VAL A 89 -25.79 30.45 -23.90
C VAL A 89 -27.27 30.84 -23.98
N ASN A 90 -28.17 30.08 -23.36
CA ASN A 90 -29.59 30.41 -23.31
C ASN A 90 -29.85 31.72 -22.56
N GLN A 91 -29.09 31.99 -21.49
CA GLN A 91 -29.13 33.26 -20.76
C GLN A 91 -28.63 34.43 -21.63
N SER A 92 -27.54 34.26 -22.38
CA SER A 92 -27.00 35.33 -23.24
C SER A 92 -27.90 35.65 -24.43
N LEU A 93 -28.60 34.65 -24.98
CA LEU A 93 -29.58 34.80 -26.07
C LEU A 93 -30.95 35.32 -25.59
N GLY A 94 -31.15 35.50 -24.29
CA GLY A 94 -32.42 36.01 -23.74
C GLY A 94 -33.60 35.04 -23.89
N LEU A 95 -33.34 33.76 -24.16
CA LEU A 95 -34.36 32.70 -24.34
C LEU A 95 -34.83 32.09 -23.00
N GLY A 96 -34.59 32.77 -21.89
CA GLY A 96 -34.96 32.31 -20.56
C GLY A 96 -36.47 32.21 -20.40
N LEU A 97 -37.01 30.99 -20.52
CA LEU A 97 -38.15 30.38 -19.80
C LEU A 97 -39.05 29.44 -20.64
N SER A 98 -38.85 29.23 -21.95
CA SER A 98 -39.87 28.55 -22.77
C SER A 98 -39.74 27.02 -22.95
N ASP A 99 -38.61 26.39 -22.64
CA ASP A 99 -38.42 24.96 -22.94
C ASP A 99 -38.13 24.14 -21.69
N GLN A 100 -39.12 24.15 -20.79
CA GLN A 100 -39.34 23.09 -19.81
C GLN A 100 -39.97 21.89 -20.53
N SER A 101 -39.24 21.29 -21.48
CA SER A 101 -39.54 19.93 -21.91
C SER A 101 -38.50 19.01 -21.27
N ASP A 102 -38.86 18.58 -20.05
CA ASP A 102 -38.36 17.36 -19.43
C ASP A 102 -38.51 16.22 -20.43
N LYS A 103 -37.50 16.03 -21.27
CA LYS A 103 -37.23 14.76 -21.92
C LYS A 103 -36.04 14.16 -21.20
N ASP A 104 -36.37 13.58 -20.05
CA ASP A 104 -35.68 12.42 -19.50
C ASP A 104 -35.70 11.32 -20.60
N GLU A 105 -34.81 11.44 -21.58
CA GLU A 105 -34.39 10.29 -22.37
C GLU A 105 -33.28 9.59 -21.56
N GLU A 106 -33.78 8.87 -20.56
CA GLU A 106 -33.20 7.64 -20.05
C GLU A 106 -32.99 6.70 -21.24
N GLU A 107 -31.78 6.67 -21.81
CA GLU A 107 -31.29 5.52 -22.60
C GLU A 107 -29.78 5.67 -22.82
N GLY A 108 -29.07 4.56 -22.65
CA GLY A 108 -27.61 4.53 -22.57
C GLY A 108 -27.08 3.86 -21.30
N SER A 109 -27.84 2.92 -20.73
CA SER A 109 -27.27 1.82 -19.94
C SER A 109 -26.41 0.96 -20.87
N GLY A 110 -25.23 1.46 -21.21
CA GLY A 110 -24.17 0.72 -21.87
C GLY A 110 -23.64 -0.30 -20.89
N SER A 111 -24.33 -1.44 -20.82
CA SER A 111 -23.81 -2.70 -20.32
C SER A 111 -22.64 -3.09 -21.21
N ASP A 112 -21.44 -2.55 -20.94
CA ASP A 112 -20.19 -3.10 -21.45
C ASP A 112 -19.90 -4.41 -20.71
N GLY A 113 -20.70 -5.42 -21.07
CA GLY A 113 -20.31 -6.80 -21.01
C GLY A 113 -19.15 -6.99 -21.98
N ASP A 114 -18.02 -7.40 -21.43
CA ASP A 114 -16.96 -8.09 -22.15
C ASP A 114 -17.60 -9.22 -22.97
N GLY A 115 -17.78 -8.98 -24.27
CA GLY A 115 -18.60 -9.81 -25.14
C GLY A 115 -18.25 -9.55 -26.60
N ASN A 116 -17.28 -10.31 -27.07
CA ASN A 116 -16.97 -10.58 -28.47
C ASN A 116 -18.25 -10.75 -29.33
N ASP A 117 -18.15 -10.39 -30.62
CA ASP A 117 -19.14 -10.58 -31.70
C ASP A 117 -20.11 -9.42 -31.99
N ALA A 118 -19.68 -8.48 -32.83
CA ALA A 118 -20.51 -7.88 -33.89
C ALA A 118 -19.61 -7.18 -34.92
N ALA A 119 -19.10 -7.95 -35.86
CA ALA A 119 -18.55 -7.43 -37.10
C ALA A 119 -19.71 -6.92 -37.97
N GLU A 120 -19.89 -5.60 -38.10
CA GLU A 120 -20.56 -5.05 -39.29
C GLU A 120 -20.10 -3.61 -39.60
N ALA A 121 -19.37 -3.54 -40.71
CA ALA A 121 -19.11 -2.42 -41.61
C ALA A 121 -19.61 -1.00 -41.23
N VAL A 122 -18.66 -0.12 -40.92
CA VAL A 122 -18.74 1.29 -41.31
C VAL A 122 -17.44 1.66 -42.02
N ALA A 123 -17.43 1.45 -43.34
CA ALA A 123 -16.43 2.03 -44.22
C ALA A 123 -16.73 3.53 -44.36
N GLY A 124 -15.85 4.39 -43.86
CA GLY A 124 -15.96 5.82 -44.08
C GLY A 124 -14.99 6.64 -43.25
N ILE A 125 -13.94 7.12 -43.92
CA ILE A 125 -13.02 8.20 -43.51
C ILE A 125 -11.87 7.73 -42.60
N ASN A 126 -10.93 7.01 -43.22
CA ASN A 126 -9.56 6.88 -42.73
C ASN A 126 -8.73 8.02 -43.37
N GLU A 127 -8.97 9.27 -42.95
CA GLU A 127 -8.05 10.37 -43.27
C GLU A 127 -6.92 10.37 -42.24
N GLU A 128 -5.83 9.70 -42.60
CA GLU A 128 -4.59 9.70 -41.85
C GLU A 128 -3.89 11.05 -42.07
N SER A 129 -4.21 12.04 -41.23
CA SER A 129 -3.46 13.29 -41.18
C SER A 129 -2.18 13.08 -40.39
N GLU A 130 -1.08 12.77 -41.08
CA GLU A 130 0.26 12.72 -40.50
C GLU A 130 0.70 14.13 -40.06
N PHE A 131 0.60 14.41 -38.76
CA PHE A 131 1.27 15.56 -38.15
C PHE A 131 2.71 15.18 -37.82
N VAL A 132 3.64 15.55 -38.69
CA VAL A 132 5.07 15.50 -38.37
C VAL A 132 5.39 16.72 -37.52
N ASP A 133 5.42 16.55 -36.20
CA ASP A 133 5.97 17.57 -35.29
C ASP A 133 7.48 17.67 -35.53
N GLU A 134 7.91 18.60 -36.39
CA GLU A 134 9.32 18.90 -36.72
C GLU A 134 10.16 19.37 -35.50
N GLU A 135 9.55 19.52 -34.32
CA GLU A 135 10.17 20.14 -33.14
C GLU A 135 10.63 19.14 -32.06
N LYS A 136 10.41 17.82 -32.23
CA LYS A 136 10.77 16.81 -31.22
C LYS A 136 11.91 15.92 -31.71
N PHE A 137 13.15 16.39 -31.56
CA PHE A 137 14.33 15.53 -31.73
C PHE A 137 14.59 14.72 -30.45
N THR A 138 14.31 13.41 -30.49
CA THR A 138 14.80 12.46 -29.49
C THR A 138 16.05 11.78 -30.02
N THR A 139 17.21 12.10 -29.46
CA THR A 139 18.47 11.40 -29.77
C THR A 139 18.55 10.11 -28.95
N VAL A 140 18.49 8.96 -29.63
CA VAL A 140 18.71 7.64 -29.03
C VAL A 140 20.19 7.30 -29.15
N THR A 141 20.90 7.22 -28.02
CA THR A 141 22.27 6.72 -27.95
C THR A 141 22.26 5.24 -27.62
N VAL A 142 22.69 4.40 -28.56
CA VAL A 142 22.88 2.96 -28.33
C VAL A 142 24.26 2.75 -27.70
N THR A 143 24.29 2.35 -26.43
CA THR A 143 25.50 1.84 -25.77
C THR A 143 25.42 0.32 -25.75
N THR A 144 26.39 -0.37 -26.34
CA THR A 144 26.55 -1.82 -26.20
C THR A 144 26.94 -2.11 -24.76
N MET A 145 26.06 -2.78 -24.01
CA MET A 145 26.46 -3.41 -22.75
C MET A 145 27.34 -4.60 -23.13
N ASP A 146 28.60 -4.59 -22.68
CA ASP A 146 29.44 -5.79 -22.64
C ASP A 146 28.80 -6.73 -21.61
N ASP A 147 28.21 -7.82 -22.11
CA ASP A 147 27.68 -8.93 -21.33
C ASP A 147 28.83 -9.92 -21.00
N GLU A 148 29.77 -9.54 -20.14
CA GLU A 148 30.74 -10.48 -19.55
C GLU A 148 31.00 -10.09 -18.09
N ASP A 149 30.22 -10.67 -17.17
CA ASP A 149 30.60 -11.09 -15.81
C ASP A 149 29.33 -11.35 -14.97
N GLU A 150 28.68 -12.50 -15.18
CA GLU A 150 27.66 -13.03 -14.27
C GLU A 150 27.91 -14.52 -14.02
N GLU A 151 29.02 -14.82 -13.34
CA GLU A 151 29.26 -16.10 -12.64
C GLU A 151 29.63 -15.78 -11.19
N GLU A 152 28.64 -15.78 -10.30
CA GLU A 152 28.88 -15.94 -8.85
C GLU A 152 28.10 -17.17 -8.37
N GLU A 153 28.83 -18.28 -8.28
CA GLU A 153 28.47 -19.51 -7.58
C GLU A 153 28.21 -19.21 -6.10
N GLU A 154 27.03 -19.56 -5.58
CA GLU A 154 26.81 -19.75 -4.15
C GLU A 154 26.63 -21.25 -3.88
N GLU A 155 27.76 -21.92 -3.63
CA GLU A 155 27.82 -23.21 -2.96
C GLU A 155 27.98 -23.05 -1.44
N GLU A 156 27.38 -24.01 -0.74
CA GLU A 156 27.79 -24.61 0.53
C GLU A 156 27.39 -24.03 1.92
N GLU A 157 26.58 -24.88 2.56
CA GLU A 157 26.73 -25.48 3.90
C GLU A 157 26.39 -24.69 5.17
N GLY A 158 25.49 -25.31 5.96
CA GLY A 158 25.37 -25.07 7.39
C GLY A 158 26.51 -25.74 8.17
N PRO A 159 26.63 -25.48 9.48
CA PRO A 159 26.38 -26.59 10.38
C PRO A 159 25.71 -26.21 11.72
N ASP A 160 24.85 -27.15 12.12
CA ASP A 160 24.80 -27.84 13.41
C ASP A 160 24.62 -27.11 14.75
N GLY A 161 23.77 -27.71 15.58
CA GLY A 161 23.50 -27.32 16.95
C GLY A 161 24.15 -28.24 17.97
N GLU A 162 24.27 -27.77 19.20
CA GLU A 162 24.31 -28.51 20.49
C GLU A 162 24.48 -27.44 21.60
N GLU A 163 23.50 -27.17 22.46
CA GLU A 163 23.06 -27.86 23.68
C GLU A 163 23.52 -27.20 25.01
N LYS A 164 22.60 -27.29 26.00
CA LYS A 164 22.70 -27.15 27.49
C LYS A 164 22.32 -25.79 28.12
N LYS A 165 21.15 -25.70 28.81
CA LYS A 165 20.82 -26.11 30.21
C LYS A 165 21.55 -25.24 31.25
N ASP A 166 21.02 -24.78 32.38
CA ASP A 166 19.73 -24.78 33.09
C ASP A 166 19.92 -23.77 34.26
N SER A 167 18.84 -23.35 34.91
CA SER A 167 18.69 -23.04 36.35
C SER A 167 17.93 -21.76 36.68
N THR A 168 16.76 -22.01 37.25
CA THR A 168 15.94 -21.18 38.11
C THR A 168 16.67 -20.76 39.39
N ASP A 169 16.39 -19.57 39.92
CA ASP A 169 16.28 -19.42 41.38
C ASP A 169 15.43 -18.24 41.84
N MET A 170 14.76 -18.45 42.97
CA MET A 170 13.74 -17.60 43.57
C MET A 170 14.31 -16.50 44.50
N ALA A 171 13.52 -15.43 44.61
CA ALA A 171 13.33 -14.50 45.72
C ALA A 171 14.26 -14.54 46.97
N LYS A 172 14.78 -13.35 47.35
CA LYS A 172 14.52 -12.77 48.69
C LYS A 172 14.88 -11.29 48.79
N ALA A 173 13.97 -10.55 49.44
CA ALA A 173 14.12 -9.18 49.88
C ALA A 173 15.07 -9.07 51.09
N LYS A 174 15.83 -7.96 51.18
CA LYS A 174 16.19 -7.31 52.44
C LYS A 174 16.34 -5.79 52.27
N ASP A 175 15.64 -5.09 53.15
CA ASP A 175 15.63 -3.65 53.40
C ASP A 175 17.00 -3.10 53.84
N LYS A 176 17.32 -1.86 53.43
CA LYS A 176 18.12 -0.87 54.17
C LYS A 176 18.03 0.53 53.52
N PRO A 177 18.19 1.63 54.29
CA PRO A 177 17.48 2.89 54.10
C PRO A 177 18.09 3.84 53.05
N LYS A 178 17.20 4.65 52.44
CA LYS A 178 17.44 5.59 51.35
C LYS A 178 18.20 6.84 51.82
N LYS A 179 19.34 7.14 51.18
CA LYS A 179 19.82 8.53 50.99
C LYS A 179 19.24 9.06 49.68
N GLU A 180 18.49 10.15 49.74
CA GLU A 180 17.94 10.84 48.57
C GLU A 180 19.09 11.33 47.67
N LYS A 181 19.22 10.69 46.50
CA LYS A 181 19.92 11.27 45.36
C LYS A 181 18.87 11.62 44.32
N GLU A 182 18.87 12.89 43.92
CA GLU A 182 17.99 13.45 42.89
C GLU A 182 17.94 12.54 41.66
N LYS A 183 16.74 12.04 41.34
CA LYS A 183 16.54 11.06 40.28
C LYS A 183 16.61 11.76 38.92
N LYS A 184 17.74 11.65 38.22
CA LYS A 184 17.82 11.99 36.80
C LYS A 184 16.73 11.24 36.03
N PRO A 185 16.05 11.87 35.06
CA PRO A 185 14.95 11.23 34.32
C PRO A 185 15.47 9.98 33.63
N LYS A 186 14.87 8.82 33.93
CA LYS A 186 15.22 7.54 33.32
C LYS A 186 14.93 7.64 31.82
N GLN A 187 15.96 7.44 30.99
CA GLN A 187 15.78 7.35 29.54
C GLN A 187 14.82 6.19 29.24
N LYS A 188 13.74 6.48 28.49
CA LYS A 188 12.76 5.49 28.10
C LYS A 188 13.48 4.39 27.31
N LYS A 189 13.25 3.13 27.68
CA LYS A 189 13.77 1.98 26.92
C LYS A 189 13.29 2.14 25.47
N LYS A 190 14.23 2.13 24.51
CA LYS A 190 13.87 2.11 23.09
C LYS A 190 12.97 0.90 22.89
N LYS A 191 11.76 1.11 22.36
CA LYS A 191 10.90 -0.01 21.95
C LYS A 191 11.73 -0.77 20.91
N PHE A 192 11.87 -2.09 21.08
CA PHE A 192 12.50 -2.94 20.09
C PHE A 192 11.68 -2.80 18.81
N ARG A 193 12.14 -1.93 17.93
CA ARG A 193 11.68 -1.82 16.57
C ARG A 193 12.94 -1.97 15.75
N TYR A 194 12.83 -2.68 14.64
CA TYR A 194 13.92 -2.72 13.69
C TYR A 194 14.28 -1.26 13.37
N LEU A 195 15.52 -0.89 13.69
CA LEU A 195 16.09 0.38 13.27
C LEU A 195 15.86 0.50 11.77
N SER A 196 15.50 1.69 11.32
CA SER A 196 15.38 1.96 9.89
C SER A 196 16.73 1.65 9.20
N LYS A 197 16.72 1.42 7.88
CA LYS A 197 17.97 1.14 7.14
C LYS A 197 19.03 2.23 7.36
N ALA A 198 18.60 3.50 7.45
CA ALA A 198 19.47 4.64 7.73
C ALA A 198 20.04 4.60 9.16
N GLU A 199 19.20 4.39 10.18
CA GLU A 199 19.63 4.29 11.58
C GLU A 199 20.59 3.11 11.81
N ARG A 200 20.37 1.97 11.13
CA ARG A 200 21.27 0.81 11.17
C ARG A 200 22.64 1.13 10.57
N LYS A 201 22.69 1.95 9.51
CA LYS A 201 23.95 2.37 8.88
C LYS A 201 24.73 3.29 9.83
N GLU A 202 24.06 4.23 10.48
CA GLU A 202 24.68 5.11 11.48
C GLU A 202 25.25 4.35 12.69
N ASP A 203 24.49 3.40 13.23
CA ASP A 203 24.94 2.61 14.38
C ASP A 203 26.12 1.70 14.00
N ARG A 204 26.12 1.09 12.80
CA ARG A 204 27.29 0.36 12.26
C ARG A 204 28.52 1.26 12.15
N MET A 205 28.36 2.49 11.68
CA MET A 205 29.46 3.46 11.59
C MET A 205 30.00 3.85 12.97
N ARG A 206 29.12 4.12 13.94
CA ARG A 206 29.51 4.43 15.33
C ARG A 206 30.26 3.26 15.98
N ASP A 207 29.82 2.04 15.75
CA ASP A 207 30.47 0.84 16.30
C ASP A 207 31.83 0.59 15.65
N LYS A 208 31.98 0.84 14.34
CA LYS A 208 33.28 0.80 13.64
C LYS A 208 34.26 1.80 14.23
N VAL A 209 33.83 3.04 14.46
CA VAL A 209 34.68 4.08 15.08
C VAL A 209 35.08 3.69 16.51
N ARG A 210 34.14 3.20 17.32
CA ARG A 210 34.44 2.72 18.69
C ARG A 210 35.42 1.55 18.70
N ARG A 211 35.25 0.60 17.79
CA ARG A 211 36.15 -0.56 17.64
C ARG A 211 37.55 -0.11 17.25
N ASN A 212 37.67 0.80 16.29
CA ASN A 212 38.96 1.34 15.85
C ASN A 212 39.66 2.11 16.96
N ARG A 213 38.92 2.93 17.74
CA ARG A 213 39.48 3.65 18.89
C ARG A 213 40.03 2.68 19.94
N LYS A 214 39.24 1.66 20.32
CA LYS A 214 39.68 0.62 21.25
C LYS A 214 40.86 -0.20 20.73
N LYS A 215 40.93 -0.43 19.41
CA LYS A 215 42.07 -1.11 18.79
C LYS A 215 43.32 -0.25 18.90
N GLY A 216 43.23 1.05 18.60
CA GLY A 216 44.33 2.01 18.76
C GLY A 216 44.82 2.11 20.21
N GLU A 217 43.90 2.16 21.19
CA GLU A 217 44.24 2.16 22.62
C GLU A 217 44.95 0.86 23.08
N ARG A 218 44.68 -0.27 22.41
CA ARG A 218 45.33 -1.57 22.70
C ARG A 218 46.68 -1.72 22.04
N THR A 219 46.88 -1.15 20.86
CA THR A 219 48.16 -1.21 20.13
C THR A 219 49.15 -0.14 20.58
N ALA A 220 48.69 0.88 21.30
CA ALA A 220 49.52 1.95 21.86
C ALA A 220 50.02 1.66 23.28
N LYS A 221 49.78 0.46 23.81
CA LYS A 221 50.22 -0.01 25.13
C LYS A 221 51.15 -1.19 24.96
#